data_AF-A0A975H395-F1
#
_entry.id   AF-A0A975H395-F1
#
_cell.length_a   1.000
_cell.length_b   1.000
_cell.length_c   1.000
_cell.angle_alpha   90.00
_cell.angle_beta   90.00
_cell.angle_gamma   90.00
#
_symmetry.space_group_name_H-M   'P 1'
#
loop_
_entity.id
_entity.type
_entity.pdbx_description
1 polymer ?
#
loop_
_entity_poly.entity_id
_entity_poly.type
_entity_poly.pdbx_seq_one_letter_code
_entity_poly.pdbx_strand_id
1 'polypeptide(L)'
;MMDIFSTLDNPRRHGLTVPNYEEKTGKAAPYYQVFPDGKTRHFALCPECKNPVQIINLLQDRVADASGVNTPLYAKHYGKDVPGIGAHDEEAYLECDLANPAAFGGQARRKPDSKSATRILACLREFLPNIQYFIRSKVGIDLDDEGLASFLRGFKAEEGHLYRYVTLANLPYAFLYLADRQSLTGQKLAYQPGKDTPKIREAIKEKSKYFYVAGNGRILLQNWVKYPANLSIYFRNHQVTQDRGFEDRDEQFDMVLVETSGKKSEDIYVCSVPFDTTHFLNIVSREQRLHAVFDDVYGQQ
;
A
#
# COMPACT_ATOMS: atom_id res chain seq x y z
N MET A 1 2.47 8.25 -12.08
CA MET A 1 3.86 8.64 -11.80
C MET A 1 4.49 7.51 -10.99
N MET A 2 5.69 7.08 -11.36
CA MET A 2 6.43 5.98 -10.70
C MET A 2 7.85 6.45 -10.42
N ASP A 3 8.41 6.03 -9.30
CA ASP A 3 9.77 6.31 -8.82
C ASP A 3 10.63 5.03 -8.85
N ILE A 4 10.21 4.05 -9.67
CA ILE A 4 10.92 2.78 -9.86
C ILE A 4 10.94 2.40 -11.34
N PHE A 5 11.95 1.65 -11.74
CA PHE A 5 12.11 1.12 -13.09
C PHE A 5 12.81 -0.25 -13.09
N SER A 6 12.78 -0.95 -14.22
CA SER A 6 13.61 -2.12 -14.51
C SER A 6 14.30 -1.97 -15.86
N THR A 7 15.42 -2.68 -16.06
CA THR A 7 16.15 -2.72 -17.33
C THR A 7 15.87 -4.00 -18.11
N LEU A 8 16.33 -4.08 -19.36
CA LEU A 8 16.14 -5.24 -20.24
C LEU A 8 16.87 -6.48 -19.72
N ASP A 9 18.08 -6.27 -19.20
CA ASP A 9 18.99 -7.27 -18.66
C ASP A 9 18.62 -7.67 -17.22
N ASN A 10 17.92 -6.80 -16.49
CA ASN A 10 17.54 -7.04 -15.11
C ASN A 10 16.09 -6.62 -14.83
N PRO A 11 15.15 -7.58 -14.77
CA PRO A 11 13.73 -7.29 -14.54
C PRO A 11 13.42 -6.89 -13.08
N ARG A 12 14.43 -6.67 -12.21
CA ARG A 12 14.27 -6.25 -10.82
C ARG A 12 13.83 -4.79 -10.70
N ARG A 13 13.22 -4.47 -9.56
CA ARG A 13 12.86 -3.09 -9.19
C ARG A 13 14.12 -2.32 -8.80
N HIS A 14 14.36 -1.18 -9.44
CA HIS A 14 15.38 -0.21 -9.09
C HIS A 14 14.71 1.11 -8.71
N GLY A 15 15.12 1.72 -7.60
CA GLY A 15 14.71 3.07 -7.23
C GLY A 15 15.18 4.09 -8.28
N LEU A 16 14.31 4.99 -8.70
CA LEU A 16 14.60 5.96 -9.74
C LEU A 16 15.28 7.19 -9.13
N THR A 17 16.60 7.20 -9.21
CA THR A 17 17.43 8.38 -8.99
C THR A 17 18.32 8.58 -10.22
N VAL A 18 18.83 9.80 -10.44
CA VAL A 18 19.75 10.06 -11.56
C VAL A 18 20.95 9.10 -11.53
N PRO A 19 21.69 8.95 -10.39
CA PRO A 19 22.84 8.05 -10.36
C PRO A 19 22.47 6.60 -10.64
N ASN A 20 21.36 6.11 -10.07
CA ASN A 20 20.96 4.71 -10.23
C ASN A 20 20.50 4.42 -11.66
N TYR A 21 19.76 5.35 -12.29
CA TYR A 21 19.37 5.19 -13.70
C TYR A 21 20.59 5.19 -14.63
N GLU A 22 21.51 6.12 -14.44
CA GLU A 22 22.73 6.21 -15.24
C GLU A 22 23.63 4.98 -15.09
N GLU A 23 23.80 4.48 -13.86
CA GLU A 23 24.57 3.27 -13.57
C GLU A 23 23.95 2.04 -14.26
N LYS A 24 22.62 1.84 -14.14
CA LYS A 24 21.94 0.65 -14.68
C LYS A 24 21.78 0.68 -16.20
N THR A 25 21.74 1.86 -16.81
CA THR A 25 21.58 2.01 -18.27
C THR A 25 22.90 2.25 -19.02
N GLY A 26 23.98 2.53 -18.30
CA GLY A 26 25.28 2.88 -18.87
C GLY A 26 25.25 4.12 -19.78
N LYS A 27 24.23 4.97 -19.64
CA LYS A 27 23.95 6.11 -20.56
C LYS A 27 23.88 5.73 -22.04
N ALA A 28 23.50 4.49 -22.34
CA ALA A 28 23.62 3.92 -23.67
C ALA A 28 22.25 3.64 -24.33
N ALA A 29 22.29 3.42 -25.64
CA ALA A 29 21.18 2.79 -26.35
C ALA A 29 20.92 1.38 -25.78
N PRO A 30 19.67 0.91 -25.72
CA PRO A 30 18.46 1.54 -26.27
C PRO A 30 17.76 2.50 -25.28
N TYR A 31 18.30 2.72 -24.09
CA TYR A 31 17.67 3.54 -23.04
C TYR A 31 17.70 5.04 -23.37
N TYR A 32 18.77 5.50 -24.03
CA TYR A 32 18.90 6.88 -24.52
C TYR A 32 18.60 6.89 -26.02
N GLN A 33 17.53 7.58 -26.43
CA GLN A 33 17.09 7.65 -27.82
C GLN A 33 16.90 9.09 -28.26
N VAL A 34 17.51 9.46 -29.39
CA VAL A 34 17.29 10.75 -30.04
C VAL A 34 16.09 10.61 -30.99
N PHE A 35 15.06 11.40 -30.76
CA PHE A 35 13.86 11.40 -31.60
C PHE A 35 14.03 12.33 -32.81
N PRO A 36 13.17 12.21 -33.86
CA PRO A 36 13.22 13.08 -35.04
C PRO A 36 13.06 14.58 -34.72
N ASP A 37 12.50 14.92 -33.55
CA ASP A 37 12.39 16.28 -33.04
C ASP A 37 13.72 16.83 -32.46
N GLY A 38 14.81 16.06 -32.57
CA GLY A 38 16.14 16.37 -32.04
C GLY A 38 16.26 16.22 -30.52
N LYS A 39 15.21 15.75 -29.84
CA LYS A 39 15.21 15.63 -28.37
C LYS A 39 15.60 14.22 -27.95
N THR A 40 16.53 14.13 -27.00
CA THR A 40 16.84 12.87 -26.31
C THR A 40 15.74 12.54 -25.32
N ARG A 41 15.18 11.34 -25.45
CA ARG A 41 14.23 10.76 -24.50
C ARG A 41 14.88 9.53 -23.87
N HIS A 42 14.52 9.31 -22.62
CA HIS A 42 15.09 8.29 -21.75
C HIS A 42 14.02 7.24 -21.46
N PHE A 43 14.35 5.97 -21.63
CA PHE A 43 13.40 4.87 -21.48
C PHE A 43 13.92 3.79 -20.54
N ALA A 44 12.98 2.99 -20.05
CA ALA A 44 13.19 1.77 -19.29
C ALA A 44 11.94 0.89 -19.43
N LEU A 45 11.86 -0.17 -18.63
CA LEU A 45 10.66 -1.00 -18.51
C LEU A 45 9.97 -0.78 -17.17
N CYS A 46 8.65 -0.91 -17.15
CA CYS A 46 7.89 -1.05 -15.92
C CYS A 46 8.27 -2.38 -15.26
N PRO A 47 8.64 -2.41 -13.97
CA PRO A 47 9.04 -3.65 -13.31
C PRO A 47 7.88 -4.65 -13.17
N GLU A 48 6.62 -4.21 -13.28
CA GLU A 48 5.45 -5.08 -13.15
C GLU A 48 4.90 -5.59 -14.48
N CYS A 49 4.45 -4.70 -15.37
CA CYS A 49 3.83 -5.11 -16.63
C CYS A 49 4.81 -5.23 -17.80
N LYS A 50 6.09 -4.89 -17.58
CA LYS A 50 7.14 -4.91 -18.61
C LYS A 50 6.88 -4.00 -19.82
N ASN A 51 5.87 -3.13 -19.76
CA ASN A 51 5.66 -2.12 -20.79
C ASN A 51 6.74 -1.02 -20.73
N PRO A 52 7.04 -0.38 -21.87
CA PRO A 52 7.95 0.75 -21.93
C PRO A 52 7.50 1.90 -21.03
N VAL A 53 8.44 2.41 -20.25
CA VAL A 53 8.28 3.64 -19.46
C VAL A 53 9.27 4.69 -19.95
N GLN A 54 8.83 5.93 -20.02
CA GLN A 54 9.68 7.09 -20.26
C GLN A 54 10.10 7.70 -18.92
N ILE A 55 11.39 7.97 -18.78
CA ILE A 55 11.95 8.72 -17.65
C ILE A 55 11.85 10.21 -17.99
N ILE A 56 11.09 10.93 -17.18
CA ILE A 56 10.81 12.36 -17.31
C ILE A 56 11.68 13.12 -16.31
N ASN A 57 12.22 14.27 -16.74
CA ASN A 57 13.07 15.16 -15.94
C ASN A 57 14.40 14.57 -15.45
N LEU A 58 14.98 13.58 -16.15
CA LEU A 58 16.27 12.98 -15.78
C LEU A 58 17.44 13.97 -15.72
N LEU A 59 17.52 14.87 -16.72
CA LEU A 59 18.61 15.85 -16.88
C LEU A 59 18.11 17.30 -16.75
N GLN A 60 16.84 17.48 -16.40
CA GLN A 60 16.27 18.81 -16.18
C GLN A 60 16.42 19.16 -14.71
N ASP A 61 17.51 19.85 -14.39
CA ASP A 61 17.52 20.70 -13.21
C ASP A 61 16.46 21.79 -13.42
N ARG A 62 15.30 21.63 -12.80
CA ARG A 62 14.31 22.68 -12.59
C ARG A 62 13.62 23.22 -13.84
N VAL A 63 12.71 22.44 -14.42
CA VAL A 63 11.62 23.05 -15.19
C VAL A 63 10.49 23.37 -14.23
N ALA A 64 10.45 24.65 -13.84
CA ALA A 64 9.23 25.27 -13.36
C ALA A 64 8.17 25.13 -14.45
N ASP A 65 7.02 24.55 -14.10
CA ASP A 65 5.82 24.71 -14.92
C ASP A 65 5.46 26.21 -15.06
N ALA A 66 4.45 26.55 -15.87
CA ALA A 66 3.99 27.94 -16.03
C ALA A 66 3.56 28.61 -14.70
N SER A 67 3.50 27.84 -13.60
CA SER A 67 3.11 28.19 -12.25
C SER A 67 4.30 28.33 -11.29
N GLY A 68 5.55 28.10 -11.73
CA GLY A 68 6.75 28.19 -10.88
C GLY A 68 7.11 26.90 -10.11
N VAL A 69 6.45 25.77 -10.39
CA VAL A 69 6.59 24.52 -9.62
C VAL A 69 7.54 23.55 -10.32
N ASN A 70 8.56 23.09 -9.59
CA ASN A 70 9.55 22.13 -10.07
C ASN A 70 8.91 20.74 -10.25
N THR A 71 8.98 20.16 -11.45
CA THR A 71 8.41 18.83 -11.71
C THR A 71 9.46 17.75 -11.39
N PRO A 72 9.18 16.74 -10.54
CA PRO A 72 10.18 15.77 -10.09
C PRO A 72 10.66 14.83 -11.21
N LEU A 73 11.72 14.07 -10.94
CA LEU A 73 12.14 12.92 -11.74
C LEU A 73 11.14 11.76 -11.55
N TYR A 74 10.61 11.21 -12.64
CA TYR A 74 9.71 10.06 -12.56
C TYR A 74 9.66 9.23 -13.84
N ALA A 75 9.25 7.97 -13.69
CA ALA A 75 8.88 7.08 -14.77
C ALA A 75 7.36 7.17 -15.07
N LYS A 76 7.02 7.16 -16.35
CA LYS A 76 5.65 7.15 -16.85
C LYS A 76 5.52 6.11 -17.97
N HIS A 77 4.49 5.28 -17.92
CA HIS A 77 4.13 4.41 -19.03
C HIS A 77 3.98 5.22 -20.33
N TYR A 78 4.71 4.82 -21.38
CA TYR A 78 4.76 5.57 -22.63
C TYR A 78 3.51 5.33 -23.50
N GLY A 79 2.89 4.16 -23.39
CA GLY A 79 1.66 3.80 -24.09
C GLY A 79 1.84 3.41 -25.56
N LYS A 80 3.09 3.22 -26.01
CA LYS A 80 3.46 2.84 -27.36
C LYS A 80 4.73 2.00 -27.35
N ASP A 81 4.96 1.28 -28.44
CA ASP A 81 6.20 0.56 -28.68
C ASP A 81 7.39 1.53 -28.69
N VAL A 82 8.48 1.07 -28.08
CA VAL A 82 9.75 1.79 -28.06
C VAL A 82 10.82 0.87 -28.66
N PRO A 83 11.40 1.21 -29.81
CA PRO A 83 12.41 0.39 -30.47
C PRO A 83 13.56 0.05 -29.52
N GLY A 84 13.93 -1.23 -29.48
CA GLY A 84 15.00 -1.73 -28.61
C GLY A 84 14.66 -1.81 -27.12
N ILE A 85 13.53 -1.26 -26.66
CA ILE A 85 13.06 -1.39 -25.27
C ILE A 85 11.94 -2.41 -25.17
N GLY A 86 10.87 -2.27 -25.94
CA GLY A 86 9.75 -3.22 -25.87
C GLY A 86 8.50 -2.74 -26.60
N ALA A 87 7.59 -3.68 -26.84
CA ALA A 87 6.25 -3.40 -27.34
C ALA A 87 5.31 -3.03 -26.19
N HIS A 88 4.31 -2.21 -26.47
CA HIS A 88 3.24 -1.89 -25.53
C HIS A 88 2.16 -2.96 -25.56
N ASP A 89 1.94 -3.60 -24.43
CA ASP A 89 0.85 -4.52 -24.17
C ASP A 89 -0.25 -3.81 -23.37
N GLU A 90 -1.37 -3.52 -24.03
CA GLU A 90 -2.51 -2.83 -23.42
C GLU A 90 -3.15 -3.66 -22.30
N GLU A 91 -3.22 -4.99 -22.44
CA GLU A 91 -3.80 -5.86 -21.42
C GLU A 91 -2.91 -5.86 -20.16
N ALA A 92 -1.60 -5.99 -20.34
CA ALA A 92 -0.64 -5.91 -19.25
C ALA A 92 -0.63 -4.51 -18.60
N TYR A 93 -0.83 -3.44 -19.37
CA TYR A 93 -0.95 -2.07 -18.85
C TYR A 93 -2.17 -1.93 -17.94
N LEU A 94 -3.33 -2.43 -18.38
CA LEU A 94 -4.56 -2.39 -17.60
C LEU A 94 -4.43 -3.22 -16.32
N GLU A 95 -3.72 -4.34 -16.35
CA GLU A 95 -3.49 -5.15 -15.16
C GLU A 95 -2.37 -4.62 -14.25
N CYS A 96 -1.63 -3.57 -14.64
CA CYS A 96 -0.48 -3.07 -13.90
C CYS A 96 -0.89 -2.27 -12.67
N ASP A 97 -0.38 -2.66 -11.50
CA ASP A 97 -0.64 -1.97 -10.23
C ASP A 97 0.07 -0.60 -10.16
N LEU A 98 1.17 -0.42 -10.90
CA LEU A 98 1.87 0.87 -11.02
C LEU A 98 1.26 1.81 -12.07
N ALA A 99 0.32 1.32 -12.89
CA ALA A 99 -0.36 2.15 -13.88
C ALA A 99 -1.50 2.94 -13.22
N ASN A 100 -1.33 4.26 -13.16
CA ASN A 100 -2.34 5.20 -12.67
C ASN A 100 -2.82 4.95 -11.22
N PRO A 101 -1.92 5.03 -10.21
CA PRO A 101 -2.30 4.88 -8.82
C PRO A 101 -3.30 5.97 -8.45
N ALA A 102 -4.49 5.54 -8.02
CA ALA A 102 -5.58 6.41 -7.60
C ALA A 102 -5.73 6.37 -6.07
N ALA A 103 -6.23 7.45 -5.48
CA ALA A 103 -6.63 7.44 -4.07
C ALA A 103 -7.71 6.38 -3.79
N PHE A 104 -7.88 5.97 -2.52
CA PHE A 104 -8.87 4.97 -2.06
C PHE A 104 -10.31 5.51 -2.06
N GLY A 105 -10.67 6.27 -3.08
CA GLY A 105 -12.03 6.70 -3.40
C GLY A 105 -12.40 6.49 -4.87
N GLY A 106 -11.48 5.94 -5.68
CA GLY A 106 -11.74 5.66 -7.08
C GLY A 106 -12.69 4.47 -7.26
N GLN A 107 -13.80 4.66 -7.98
CA GLN A 107 -14.74 3.56 -8.24
C GLN A 107 -14.31 2.64 -9.39
N ALA A 108 -13.10 2.83 -9.94
CA ALA A 108 -12.61 2.00 -11.02
C ALA A 108 -12.34 0.57 -10.52
N ARG A 109 -13.02 -0.40 -11.14
CA ARG A 109 -12.92 -1.83 -10.80
C ARG A 109 -12.28 -2.63 -11.94
N ARG A 110 -11.47 -3.61 -11.56
CA ARG A 110 -10.96 -4.69 -12.42
C ARG A 110 -12.08 -5.71 -12.66
N LYS A 111 -11.89 -6.57 -13.67
CA LYS A 111 -12.77 -7.73 -13.85
C LYS A 111 -12.51 -8.76 -12.74
N PRO A 112 -13.51 -9.54 -12.29
CA PRO A 112 -13.32 -10.54 -11.25
C PRO A 112 -12.30 -11.65 -11.58
N ASP A 113 -12.17 -11.99 -12.86
CA ASP A 113 -11.26 -13.01 -13.39
C ASP A 113 -9.89 -12.46 -13.79
N SER A 114 -9.60 -11.19 -13.46
CA SER A 114 -8.34 -10.57 -13.83
C SER A 114 -7.15 -11.19 -13.08
N LYS A 115 -5.99 -11.19 -13.74
CA LYS A 115 -4.75 -11.70 -13.15
C LYS A 115 -4.41 -10.96 -11.86
N SER A 116 -4.59 -9.64 -11.83
CA SER A 116 -4.29 -8.83 -10.65
C SER A 116 -5.27 -9.09 -9.50
N ALA A 117 -6.56 -9.21 -9.77
CA ALA A 117 -7.56 -9.59 -8.75
C ALA A 117 -7.23 -10.95 -8.12
N THR A 118 -6.90 -11.95 -8.95
CA THR A 118 -6.49 -13.28 -8.50
C THR A 118 -5.21 -13.24 -7.67
N ARG A 119 -4.21 -12.45 -8.09
CA ARG A 119 -2.95 -12.27 -7.35
C ARG A 119 -3.15 -11.60 -5.99
N ILE A 120 -4.05 -10.62 -5.89
CA ILE A 120 -4.38 -9.96 -4.63
C ILE A 120 -4.97 -10.97 -3.65
N LEU A 121 -5.93 -11.79 -4.08
CA LEU A 121 -6.52 -12.83 -3.22
C LEU A 121 -5.50 -13.90 -2.81
N ALA A 122 -4.63 -14.34 -3.74
CA ALA A 122 -3.57 -15.29 -3.44
C ALA A 122 -2.59 -14.71 -2.41
N CYS A 123 -2.16 -13.46 -2.58
CA CYS A 123 -1.27 -12.77 -1.64
C CYS A 123 -1.93 -12.59 -0.26
N LEU A 124 -3.20 -12.18 -0.22
CA LEU A 124 -3.96 -12.07 1.02
C LEU A 124 -4.05 -13.42 1.75
N ARG A 125 -4.23 -14.54 1.03
CA ARG A 125 -4.29 -15.88 1.61
C ARG A 125 -2.94 -16.36 2.14
N GLU A 126 -1.89 -16.20 1.36
CA GLU A 126 -0.54 -16.69 1.68
C GLU A 126 0.10 -15.87 2.82
N PHE A 127 0.00 -14.54 2.73
CA PHE A 127 0.68 -13.60 3.63
C PHE A 127 -0.25 -13.02 4.70
N LEU A 128 -1.39 -13.67 4.97
CA LEU A 128 -2.33 -13.24 6.01
C LEU A 128 -1.65 -13.06 7.39
N PRO A 129 -0.73 -13.96 7.84
CA PRO A 129 -0.01 -13.77 9.09
C PRO A 129 0.87 -12.51 9.08
N ASN A 130 1.50 -12.20 7.95
CA ASN A 130 2.34 -11.01 7.79
C ASN A 130 1.49 -9.73 7.77
N ILE A 131 0.29 -9.79 7.18
CA ILE A 131 -0.69 -8.69 7.26
C ILE A 131 -1.12 -8.49 8.71
N GLN A 132 -1.43 -9.54 9.46
CA GLN A 132 -1.76 -9.43 10.88
C GLN A 132 -0.60 -8.83 11.70
N TYR A 133 0.64 -9.29 11.47
CA TYR A 133 1.83 -8.73 12.09
C TYR A 133 1.98 -7.23 11.80
N PHE A 134 1.74 -6.85 10.55
CA PHE A 134 1.80 -5.47 10.11
C PHE A 134 0.73 -4.61 10.79
N ILE A 135 -0.50 -5.09 10.87
CA ILE A 135 -1.59 -4.41 11.60
C ILE A 135 -1.16 -4.21 13.05
N ARG A 136 -0.66 -5.26 13.70
CA ARG A 136 -0.18 -5.18 15.08
C ARG A 136 0.90 -4.10 15.28
N SER A 137 1.85 -3.99 14.35
CA SER A 137 2.96 -3.04 14.47
C SER A 137 2.57 -1.59 14.12
N LYS A 138 1.71 -1.37 13.13
CA LYS A 138 1.32 -0.03 12.64
C LYS A 138 0.08 0.53 13.34
N VAL A 139 -0.93 -0.30 13.57
CA VAL A 139 -2.24 0.08 14.17
C VAL A 139 -2.20 -0.06 15.71
N GLY A 140 -1.31 -0.90 16.23
CA GLY A 140 -1.15 -1.09 17.68
C GLY A 140 -2.22 -1.99 18.33
N ILE A 141 -2.94 -2.74 17.51
CA ILE A 141 -4.01 -3.67 17.92
C ILE A 141 -3.60 -5.09 17.54
N ASP A 142 -3.69 -6.00 18.50
CA ASP A 142 -3.45 -7.43 18.34
C ASP A 142 -4.81 -8.12 18.15
N LEU A 143 -5.16 -8.35 16.88
CA LEU A 143 -6.41 -9.00 16.48
C LEU A 143 -6.31 -10.50 16.74
N ASP A 144 -7.31 -11.06 17.40
CA ASP A 144 -7.51 -12.51 17.42
C ASP A 144 -8.11 -13.02 16.10
N ASP A 145 -8.30 -14.33 15.99
CA ASP A 145 -8.80 -14.98 14.78
C ASP A 145 -10.16 -14.43 14.35
N GLU A 146 -11.04 -14.11 15.30
CA GLU A 146 -12.37 -13.55 14.99
C GLU A 146 -12.27 -12.09 14.55
N GLY A 147 -11.40 -11.29 15.19
CA GLY A 147 -11.09 -9.93 14.75
C GLY A 147 -10.58 -9.93 13.31
N LEU A 148 -9.60 -10.77 13.00
CA LEU A 148 -9.05 -10.90 11.65
C LEU A 148 -10.09 -11.41 10.64
N ALA A 149 -10.90 -12.39 11.02
CA ALA A 149 -12.01 -12.88 10.20
C ALA A 149 -13.04 -11.78 9.92
N SER A 150 -13.29 -10.89 10.87
CA SER A 150 -14.21 -9.76 10.70
C SER A 150 -13.70 -8.76 9.67
N PHE A 151 -12.40 -8.42 9.70
CA PHE A 151 -11.76 -7.62 8.65
C PHE A 151 -11.82 -8.30 7.28
N LEU A 152 -11.55 -9.61 7.20
CA LEU A 152 -11.68 -10.38 5.96
C LEU A 152 -13.09 -10.36 5.38
N ARG A 153 -14.12 -10.48 6.23
CA ARG A 153 -15.52 -10.37 5.80
C ARG A 153 -15.84 -8.98 5.27
N GLY A 154 -15.37 -7.92 5.93
CA GLY A 154 -15.51 -6.54 5.44
C GLY A 154 -14.87 -6.35 4.08
N PHE A 155 -13.60 -6.72 3.94
CA PHE A 155 -12.87 -6.63 2.67
C PHE A 155 -13.52 -7.44 1.54
N LYS A 156 -14.07 -8.62 1.86
CA LYS A 156 -14.83 -9.43 0.91
C LYS A 156 -16.15 -8.77 0.51
N ALA A 157 -16.88 -8.20 1.46
CA ALA A 157 -18.17 -7.55 1.20
C ALA A 157 -18.01 -6.33 0.28
N GLU A 158 -16.91 -5.58 0.44
CA GLU A 158 -16.55 -4.48 -0.45
C GLU A 158 -15.93 -4.93 -1.78
N GLU A 159 -15.76 -6.24 -1.99
CA GLU A 159 -15.04 -6.80 -3.13
C GLU A 159 -13.66 -6.17 -3.32
N GLY A 160 -12.93 -5.96 -2.21
CA GLY A 160 -11.76 -5.08 -2.16
C GLY A 160 -10.68 -5.38 -3.21
N HIS A 161 -10.46 -6.67 -3.51
CA HIS A 161 -9.54 -7.16 -4.54
C HIS A 161 -9.85 -6.68 -5.97
N LEU A 162 -11.06 -6.17 -6.24
CA LEU A 162 -11.45 -5.66 -7.56
C LEU A 162 -11.08 -4.20 -7.76
N TYR A 163 -10.89 -3.39 -6.70
CA TYR A 163 -10.61 -1.97 -6.87
C TYR A 163 -9.23 -1.72 -7.46
N ARG A 164 -9.14 -0.93 -8.54
CA ARG A 164 -7.89 -0.60 -9.26
C ARG A 164 -6.81 0.03 -8.37
N TYR A 165 -7.19 0.74 -7.30
CA TYR A 165 -6.24 1.32 -6.35
C TYR A 165 -5.67 0.30 -5.35
N VAL A 166 -6.27 -0.88 -5.24
CA VAL A 166 -5.73 -1.98 -4.42
C VAL A 166 -4.69 -2.71 -5.25
N THR A 167 -3.49 -2.78 -4.70
CA THR A 167 -2.30 -3.35 -5.31
C THR A 167 -1.62 -4.28 -4.32
N LEU A 168 -0.67 -5.10 -4.77
CA LEU A 168 0.14 -5.90 -3.84
C LEU A 168 0.95 -5.04 -2.86
N ALA A 169 1.34 -3.82 -3.27
CA ALA A 169 2.19 -2.94 -2.49
C ALA A 169 1.47 -2.31 -1.30
N ASN A 170 0.21 -1.93 -1.48
CA ASN A 170 -0.61 -1.30 -0.45
C ASN A 170 -1.67 -2.24 0.15
N LEU A 171 -1.60 -3.55 -0.14
CA LEU A 171 -2.61 -4.53 0.27
C LEU A 171 -2.93 -4.49 1.77
N PRO A 172 -1.98 -4.40 2.71
CA PRO A 172 -2.31 -4.31 4.13
C PRO A 172 -3.13 -3.06 4.49
N TYR A 173 -2.83 -1.93 3.86
CA TYR A 173 -3.55 -0.67 4.08
C TYR A 173 -4.93 -0.70 3.43
N ALA A 174 -5.04 -1.19 2.20
CA ALA A 174 -6.32 -1.38 1.52
C ALA A 174 -7.23 -2.36 2.27
N PHE A 175 -6.66 -3.43 2.82
CA PHE A 175 -7.35 -4.41 3.65
C PHE A 175 -8.00 -3.76 4.86
N LEU A 176 -7.26 -2.90 5.57
CA LEU A 176 -7.78 -2.13 6.70
C LEU A 176 -8.85 -1.12 6.27
N TYR A 177 -8.57 -0.36 5.22
CA TYR A 177 -9.43 0.73 4.76
C TYR A 177 -10.79 0.25 4.26
N LEU A 178 -10.83 -0.88 3.55
CA LEU A 178 -12.05 -1.43 2.96
C LEU A 178 -12.79 -2.43 3.86
N ALA A 179 -12.30 -2.67 5.08
CA ALA A 179 -12.99 -3.53 6.01
C ALA A 179 -14.23 -2.88 6.66
N ASP A 180 -14.56 -1.62 6.37
CA ASP A 180 -15.57 -0.84 7.11
C ASP A 180 -15.27 -0.82 8.64
N ARG A 181 -16.23 -0.39 9.46
CA ARG A 181 -16.09 -0.30 10.91
C ARG A 181 -16.06 -1.68 11.56
N GLN A 182 -14.97 -1.95 12.28
CA GLN A 182 -14.71 -3.23 12.95
C GLN A 182 -14.73 -3.09 14.47
N SER A 183 -15.35 -4.05 15.16
CA SER A 183 -15.41 -4.07 16.63
C SER A 183 -14.03 -4.37 17.23
N LEU A 184 -13.66 -3.63 18.28
CA LEU A 184 -12.48 -3.89 19.10
C LEU A 184 -12.82 -4.57 20.43
N THR A 185 -14.10 -4.84 20.68
CA THR A 185 -14.54 -5.47 21.93
C THR A 185 -13.94 -6.88 22.02
N GLY A 186 -13.23 -7.18 23.11
CA GLY A 186 -12.55 -8.46 23.33
C GLY A 186 -11.15 -8.56 22.72
N GLN A 187 -10.79 -7.66 21.80
CA GLN A 187 -9.48 -7.58 21.16
C GLN A 187 -8.43 -7.04 22.14
N LYS A 188 -7.15 -7.18 21.80
CA LYS A 188 -6.03 -6.73 22.64
C LYS A 188 -5.31 -5.54 22.03
N LEU A 189 -4.83 -4.66 22.90
CA LEU A 189 -3.75 -3.75 22.53
C LEU A 189 -2.44 -4.53 22.39
N ALA A 190 -1.66 -4.23 21.36
CA ALA A 190 -0.39 -4.91 21.10
C ALA A 190 0.60 -4.74 22.28
N TYR A 191 1.25 -5.84 22.69
CA TYR A 191 2.19 -5.81 23.83
C TYR A 191 3.51 -5.12 23.48
N GLN A 192 4.02 -5.33 22.26
CA GLN A 192 5.09 -4.52 21.69
C GLN A 192 4.44 -3.26 21.14
N PRO A 193 4.58 -2.10 21.80
CA PRO A 193 3.85 -0.91 21.42
C PRO A 193 4.34 -0.49 20.04
N GLY A 194 3.45 -0.53 19.04
CA GLY A 194 3.53 0.48 18.01
C GLY A 194 3.53 1.86 18.69
N LYS A 195 4.05 2.89 18.01
CA LYS A 195 4.22 4.26 18.56
C LYS A 195 2.96 4.80 19.26
N ASP A 196 1.78 4.31 18.90
CA ASP A 196 0.49 4.80 19.38
C ASP A 196 -0.25 3.89 20.38
N THR A 197 0.19 2.65 20.64
CA THR A 197 -0.48 1.77 21.62
C THR A 197 -0.65 2.40 23.02
N PRO A 198 0.36 3.08 23.59
CA PRO A 198 0.19 3.77 24.87
C PRO A 198 -0.85 4.89 24.80
N LYS A 199 -0.89 5.63 23.68
CA LYS A 199 -1.84 6.72 23.47
C LYS A 199 -3.27 6.21 23.30
N ILE A 200 -3.45 5.08 22.61
CA ILE A 200 -4.75 4.42 22.49
C ILE A 200 -5.24 4.01 23.89
N ARG A 201 -4.37 3.40 24.70
CA ARG A 201 -4.71 2.99 26.06
C ARG A 201 -5.12 4.19 26.92
N GLU A 202 -4.37 5.28 26.84
CA GLU A 202 -4.65 6.53 27.55
C GLU A 202 -5.97 7.15 27.09
N ALA A 203 -6.19 7.25 25.77
CA ALA A 203 -7.43 7.78 25.21
C ALA A 203 -8.66 6.95 25.63
N ILE A 204 -8.57 5.62 25.64
CA ILE A 204 -9.65 4.76 26.16
C ILE A 204 -9.87 5.07 27.65
N LYS A 205 -8.81 5.14 28.45
CA LYS A 205 -8.93 5.41 29.89
C LYS A 205 -9.58 6.76 30.19
N GLU A 206 -9.24 7.80 29.44
CA GLU A 206 -9.68 9.17 29.71
C GLU A 206 -11.04 9.52 29.09
N LYS A 207 -11.37 8.95 27.92
CA LYS A 207 -12.52 9.37 27.12
C LYS A 207 -13.59 8.29 26.95
N SER A 208 -13.23 7.00 26.99
CA SER A 208 -14.22 5.93 26.82
C SER A 208 -15.10 5.86 28.06
N LYS A 209 -16.41 5.96 27.85
CA LYS A 209 -17.38 5.83 28.93
C LYS A 209 -17.71 4.37 29.22
N TYR A 210 -17.70 3.52 28.20
CA TYR A 210 -18.23 2.16 28.28
C TYR A 210 -17.18 1.08 28.27
N PHE A 211 -15.95 1.38 27.88
CA PHE A 211 -14.88 0.40 27.77
C PHE A 211 -13.68 0.74 28.65
N TYR A 212 -12.89 -0.27 28.97
CA TYR A 212 -11.61 -0.12 29.64
C TYR A 212 -10.61 -1.14 29.09
N VAL A 213 -9.32 -0.90 29.34
CA VAL A 213 -8.26 -1.85 28.99
C VAL A 213 -7.82 -2.61 30.23
N ALA A 214 -8.01 -3.92 30.24
CA ALA A 214 -7.58 -4.80 31.31
C ALA A 214 -6.05 -4.91 31.40
N GLY A 215 -5.55 -5.48 32.52
CA GLY A 215 -4.12 -5.62 32.76
C GLY A 215 -3.37 -6.42 31.68
N ASN A 216 -4.04 -7.37 31.04
CA ASN A 216 -3.50 -8.15 29.92
C ASN A 216 -3.64 -7.47 28.54
N GLY A 217 -4.07 -6.20 28.51
CA GLY A 217 -4.29 -5.42 27.28
C GLY A 217 -5.62 -5.64 26.58
N ARG A 218 -6.51 -6.52 27.07
CA ARG A 218 -7.84 -6.71 26.48
C ARG A 218 -8.75 -5.50 26.67
N ILE A 219 -9.47 -5.13 25.63
CA ILE A 219 -10.51 -4.10 25.64
C ILE A 219 -11.82 -4.77 26.06
N LEU A 220 -12.37 -4.36 27.19
CA LEU A 220 -13.57 -4.96 27.78
C LEU A 220 -14.62 -3.90 28.10
N LEU A 221 -15.89 -4.31 28.06
CA LEU A 221 -17.01 -3.49 28.49
C LEU A 221 -16.99 -3.34 30.02
N GLN A 222 -17.31 -2.15 30.50
CA GLN A 222 -17.49 -1.87 31.93
C GLN A 222 -18.65 -2.70 32.50
N ASN A 223 -18.45 -3.29 33.68
CA ASN A 223 -19.42 -4.21 34.31
C ASN A 223 -20.82 -3.60 34.56
N TRP A 224 -20.90 -2.28 34.73
CA TRP A 224 -22.14 -1.55 34.97
C TRP A 224 -22.95 -1.29 33.69
N VAL A 225 -22.36 -1.44 32.50
CA VAL A 225 -23.06 -1.21 31.23
C VAL A 225 -24.02 -2.38 30.96
N LYS A 226 -25.31 -2.07 30.88
CA LYS A 226 -26.39 -3.05 30.63
C LYS A 226 -27.05 -2.92 29.27
N TYR A 227 -26.58 -2.00 28.44
CA TYR A 227 -27.12 -1.70 27.13
C TYR A 227 -26.06 -1.92 26.04
N PRO A 228 -26.48 -2.08 24.78
CA PRO A 228 -25.54 -2.22 23.68
C PRO A 228 -24.62 -1.00 23.56
N ALA A 229 -23.32 -1.26 23.66
CA ALA A 229 -22.26 -0.31 23.37
C ALA A 229 -21.16 -1.04 22.58
N ASN A 230 -20.45 -0.32 21.72
CA ASN A 230 -19.37 -0.87 20.92
C ASN A 230 -18.23 0.14 20.81
N LEU A 231 -17.01 -0.29 21.12
CA LEU A 231 -15.78 0.41 20.75
C LEU A 231 -15.29 -0.21 19.44
N SER A 232 -15.21 0.59 18.40
CA SER A 232 -14.86 0.13 17.06
C SER A 232 -13.72 0.95 16.47
N ILE A 233 -13.04 0.37 15.48
CA ILE A 233 -12.04 1.02 14.65
C ILE A 233 -12.56 1.14 13.22
N TYR A 234 -12.20 2.22 12.54
CA TYR A 234 -12.34 2.35 11.09
C TYR A 234 -11.28 3.32 10.56
N PHE A 235 -11.13 3.34 9.24
CA PHE A 235 -10.13 4.16 8.57
C PHE A 235 -10.82 5.09 7.57
N ARG A 236 -10.36 6.34 7.50
CA ARG A 236 -10.96 7.37 6.64
C ARG A 236 -9.91 8.32 6.08
N ASN A 237 -10.33 9.22 5.20
CA ASN A 237 -9.50 10.31 4.69
C ASN A 237 -8.16 9.81 4.13
N HIS A 238 -8.19 8.82 3.25
CA HIS A 238 -6.97 8.44 2.55
C HIS A 238 -6.48 9.63 1.72
N GLN A 239 -5.33 10.17 2.12
CA GLN A 239 -4.63 11.27 1.48
C GLN A 239 -3.41 10.72 0.73
N VAL A 240 -3.28 11.15 -0.52
CA VAL A 240 -2.06 10.99 -1.29
C VAL A 240 -1.44 12.39 -1.40
N THR A 241 -0.50 12.70 -0.51
CA THR A 241 0.28 13.93 -0.61
C THR A 241 1.47 13.68 -1.51
N GLN A 242 1.51 14.38 -2.65
CA GLN A 242 2.77 14.57 -3.39
C GLN A 242 3.51 15.69 -2.68
N ASP A 243 4.37 15.36 -1.72
CA ASP A 243 5.21 16.39 -1.13
C ASP A 243 6.26 16.88 -2.14
N ARG A 244 6.53 18.17 -2.10
CA ARG A 244 7.31 18.92 -3.11
C ARG A 244 8.83 18.77 -2.91
N GLY A 245 9.29 17.60 -2.53
CA GLY A 245 10.69 17.27 -2.27
C GLY A 245 10.94 15.80 -2.52
N PHE A 246 12.10 15.48 -3.06
CA PHE A 246 12.51 14.12 -3.39
C PHE A 246 12.52 13.22 -2.14
N GLU A 247 11.55 12.31 -2.07
CA GLU A 247 11.59 10.92 -1.56
C GLU A 247 10.17 10.55 -1.11
N ASP A 248 9.65 9.46 -1.67
CA ASP A 248 8.36 8.82 -1.36
C ASP A 248 7.06 9.62 -1.57
N ARG A 249 6.03 8.92 -2.06
CA ARG A 249 4.65 9.42 -1.94
C ARG A 249 4.25 9.25 -0.48
N ASP A 250 4.02 10.36 0.20
CA ASP A 250 3.39 10.32 1.51
C ASP A 250 1.91 10.00 1.32
N GLU A 251 1.62 8.70 1.41
CA GLU A 251 0.27 8.16 1.42
C GLU A 251 -0.11 7.88 2.88
N GLN A 252 -1.29 8.29 3.33
CA GLN A 252 -1.72 8.09 4.71
C GLN A 252 -3.24 8.01 4.82
N PHE A 253 -3.75 7.37 5.88
CA PHE A 253 -5.15 7.51 6.29
C PHE A 253 -5.26 7.88 7.75
N ASP A 254 -6.43 8.37 8.15
CA ASP A 254 -6.80 8.51 9.55
C ASP A 254 -7.30 7.17 10.09
N MET A 255 -6.69 6.68 11.16
CA MET A 255 -7.25 5.65 12.02
C MET A 255 -8.11 6.29 13.09
N VAL A 256 -9.36 5.84 13.21
CA VAL A 256 -10.31 6.39 14.18
C VAL A 256 -10.85 5.27 15.07
N LEU A 257 -10.74 5.47 16.39
CA LEU A 257 -11.47 4.69 17.37
C LEU A 257 -12.73 5.45 17.76
N VAL A 258 -13.87 4.80 17.65
CA VAL A 258 -15.18 5.37 17.96
C VAL A 258 -15.88 4.52 19.01
N GLU A 259 -16.44 5.18 20.01
CA GLU A 259 -17.37 4.58 20.96
C GLU A 259 -18.80 4.89 20.52
N THR A 260 -19.65 3.87 20.44
CA THR A 260 -21.07 4.01 20.11
C THR A 260 -21.95 3.41 21.20
N SER A 261 -23.09 4.05 21.44
CA SER A 261 -24.18 3.46 22.20
C SER A 261 -25.52 4.07 21.78
N GLY A 262 -26.44 3.21 21.31
CA GLY A 262 -27.68 3.65 20.70
C GLY A 262 -27.43 4.57 19.51
N LYS A 263 -27.90 5.82 19.57
CA LYS A 263 -27.69 6.85 18.53
C LYS A 263 -26.46 7.73 18.75
N LYS A 264 -25.74 7.56 19.87
CA LYS A 264 -24.56 8.36 20.19
C LYS A 264 -23.31 7.71 19.60
N SER A 265 -22.42 8.53 19.06
CA SER A 265 -21.14 8.14 18.49
C SER A 265 -20.11 9.21 18.82
N GLU A 266 -19.00 8.83 19.43
CA GLU A 266 -17.94 9.75 19.84
C GLU A 266 -16.56 9.22 19.42
N ASP A 267 -15.76 10.06 18.77
CA ASP A 267 -14.37 9.75 18.40
C ASP A 267 -13.51 9.76 19.68
N ILE A 268 -12.99 8.60 20.07
CA ILE A 268 -12.14 8.41 21.26
C ILE A 268 -10.68 8.77 20.95
N TYR A 269 -10.19 8.32 19.79
CA TYR A 269 -8.82 8.53 19.36
C TYR A 269 -8.75 8.64 17.84
N VAL A 270 -7.91 9.55 17.35
CA VAL A 270 -7.63 9.73 15.93
C VAL A 270 -6.12 9.88 15.77
N CYS A 271 -5.52 9.13 14.86
CA CYS A 271 -4.15 9.38 14.42
C CYS A 271 -3.98 9.09 12.93
N SER A 272 -2.95 9.70 12.33
CA SER A 272 -2.55 9.39 10.96
C SER A 272 -1.66 8.13 10.95
N VAL A 273 -1.93 7.24 10.00
CA VAL A 273 -1.11 6.06 9.72
C VAL A 273 -0.45 6.25 8.36
N PRO A 274 0.88 6.53 8.32
CA PRO A 274 1.61 6.68 7.08
C PRO A 274 1.83 5.32 6.42
N PHE A 275 1.78 5.33 5.09
CA PHE A 275 1.97 4.15 4.28
C PHE A 275 3.45 3.95 4.00
N ASP A 276 3.88 2.74 4.28
CA ASP A 276 5.16 2.17 3.93
C ASP A 276 4.89 0.96 3.03
N THR A 277 4.70 1.23 1.73
CA THR A 277 4.41 0.19 0.73
C THR A 277 5.64 -0.68 0.42
N THR A 278 6.83 -0.15 0.67
CA THR A 278 8.10 -0.85 0.43
C THR A 278 8.33 -1.95 1.45
N HIS A 279 7.99 -1.71 2.72
CA HIS A 279 8.17 -2.70 3.79
C HIS A 279 7.40 -4.01 3.53
N PHE A 280 6.12 -3.93 3.18
CA PHE A 280 5.32 -5.14 2.93
C PHE A 280 5.82 -5.92 1.71
N LEU A 281 6.14 -5.23 0.61
CA LEU A 281 6.71 -5.88 -0.58
C LEU A 281 8.05 -6.56 -0.29
N ASN A 282 8.89 -5.97 0.57
CA ASN A 282 10.15 -6.56 0.97
C ASN A 282 9.95 -7.84 1.79
N ILE A 283 8.94 -7.89 2.65
CA ILE A 283 8.55 -9.11 3.39
C ILE A 283 8.10 -10.19 2.41
N VAL A 284 7.13 -9.89 1.54
CA VAL A 284 6.62 -10.84 0.53
C VAL A 284 7.77 -11.37 -0.34
N SER A 285 8.61 -10.47 -0.86
CA SER A 285 9.75 -10.85 -1.70
C SER A 285 10.78 -11.70 -0.95
N ARG A 286 10.97 -11.47 0.36
CA ARG A 286 11.89 -12.26 1.19
C ARG A 286 11.36 -13.66 1.41
N GLU A 287 10.09 -13.82 1.75
CA GLU A 287 9.50 -15.14 1.97
C GLU A 287 9.49 -15.98 0.70
N GLN A 288 9.13 -15.39 -0.44
CA GLN A 288 9.21 -16.08 -1.73
C GLN A 288 10.64 -16.54 -2.07
N ARG A 289 11.66 -15.72 -1.77
CA ARG A 289 13.06 -16.14 -1.92
C ARG A 289 13.42 -17.30 -0.99
N LEU A 290 12.92 -17.30 0.25
CA LEU A 290 13.18 -18.38 1.19
C LEU A 290 12.50 -19.68 0.76
N HIS A 291 11.29 -19.61 0.20
CA HIS A 291 10.62 -20.77 -0.41
C HIS A 291 11.45 -21.32 -1.58
N ALA A 292 11.93 -20.46 -2.49
CA ALA A 292 12.78 -20.89 -3.59
C ALA A 292 14.10 -21.55 -3.11
N VAL A 293 14.70 -21.04 -2.04
CA VAL A 293 15.88 -21.67 -1.41
C VAL A 293 15.52 -23.04 -0.81
N PHE A 294 14.37 -23.15 -0.16
CA PHE A 294 13.89 -24.42 0.38
C PHE A 294 13.69 -25.45 -0.75
N ASP A 295 13.03 -25.06 -1.84
CA ASP A 295 12.78 -25.93 -2.99
C ASP A 295 14.09 -26.38 -3.67
N ASP A 296 15.10 -25.51 -3.73
CA ASP A 296 16.44 -25.85 -4.26
C ASP A 296 17.17 -26.88 -3.37
N VAL A 297 17.05 -26.72 -2.05
CA VAL A 297 17.71 -27.62 -1.07
C VAL A 297 17.01 -28.97 -0.97
N TYR A 298 15.68 -29.00 -1.00
CA TYR A 298 14.88 -30.20 -0.69
C TYR A 298 14.18 -30.81 -1.91
N GLY A 299 14.25 -30.17 -3.08
CA GLY A 299 13.46 -30.51 -4.26
C GLY A 299 12.02 -29.99 -4.14
N GLN A 300 11.37 -29.74 -5.29
CA GLN A 300 9.94 -29.44 -5.30
C GLN A 300 9.16 -30.66 -4.79
N GLN A 301 8.41 -30.50 -3.70
CA GLN A 301 7.42 -31.49 -3.25
C GLN A 301 6.15 -31.44 -4.10
#